data_AF-A0A453BPJ0-F1
#
_entry.id   AF-A0A453BPJ0-F1
#
_cell.length_a   1.000
_cell.length_b   1.000
_cell.length_c   1.000
_cell.angle_alpha   90.00
_cell.angle_beta   90.00
_cell.angle_gamma   90.00
#
_symmetry.space_group_name_H-M   'P 1'
#
loop_
_entity.id
_entity.type
_entity.pdbx_description
1 polymer ?
#
loop_
_entity_poly.entity_id
_entity_poly.type
_entity_poly.pdbx_seq_one_letter_code
_entity_poly.pdbx_strand_id
1 'polypeptide(L)'
;SAETSPPATRDLTPTPTPQRTEEQGAVTAEMVLIPLIRDYIDRMLQDISGMKVLILDPQTVGMVSVVYSQSDLLRKEVFLVETVDDASSSRASMAHLKAVYFLRPSSDNVQKLRRHLSAPRFAECHLFFSNILKIPQIQVLADSDEQEVVQQIQ
;
A
#
# COMPACT_ATOMS: atom_id res chain seq x y z
N SER A 1 46.65 -31.15 -69.36
CA SER A 1 47.70 -30.17 -69.02
C SER A 1 47.31 -29.54 -67.69
N ALA A 2 47.96 -29.96 -66.60
CA ALA A 2 49.19 -29.32 -66.08
C ALA A 2 48.78 -28.06 -65.28
N GLU A 3 48.66 -28.20 -63.95
CA GLU A 3 49.65 -27.67 -62.96
C GLU A 3 49.23 -26.23 -62.55
N THR A 4 49.40 -25.69 -61.32
CA THR A 4 50.26 -26.02 -60.17
C THR A 4 49.61 -25.46 -58.88
N SER A 5 49.93 -25.98 -57.70
CA SER A 5 49.68 -25.37 -56.35
C SER A 5 51.01 -24.87 -55.76
N PRO A 6 51.15 -24.28 -54.55
CA PRO A 6 50.19 -23.83 -53.54
C PRO A 6 50.38 -22.27 -53.36
N PRO A 7 50.56 -21.57 -52.21
CA PRO A 7 50.37 -21.90 -50.79
C PRO A 7 49.59 -20.89 -49.90
N ALA A 8 48.97 -21.45 -48.87
CA ALA A 8 48.82 -20.92 -47.50
C ALA A 8 48.57 -19.41 -47.28
N THR A 9 47.29 -19.04 -47.17
CA THR A 9 46.86 -17.95 -46.27
C THR A 9 46.28 -18.58 -45.00
N ARG A 10 46.70 -18.08 -43.83
CA ARG A 10 46.39 -18.65 -42.52
C ARG A 10 44.97 -18.29 -42.12
N ASP A 11 44.12 -19.29 -41.90
CA ASP A 11 42.78 -19.08 -41.36
C ASP A 11 42.89 -18.68 -39.88
N LEU A 12 42.76 -17.38 -39.62
CA LEU A 12 42.71 -16.82 -38.28
C LEU A 12 41.25 -16.81 -37.84
N THR A 13 40.84 -17.88 -37.16
CA THR A 13 39.58 -17.92 -36.39
C THR A 13 39.50 -16.69 -35.49
N PRO A 14 38.41 -15.90 -35.52
CA PRO A 14 38.31 -14.72 -34.68
C PRO A 14 38.24 -15.12 -33.20
N THR A 15 39.22 -14.67 -32.42
CA THR A 15 39.18 -14.74 -30.96
C THR A 15 37.89 -14.08 -30.47
N PRO A 16 37.09 -14.72 -29.61
CA PRO A 16 35.95 -14.06 -28.99
C PRO A 16 36.47 -12.97 -28.05
N THR A 17 36.38 -11.71 -28.48
CA THR A 17 36.59 -10.56 -27.61
C THR A 17 35.65 -10.70 -26.41
N PRO A 18 36.13 -10.66 -25.15
CA PRO A 18 35.24 -10.69 -24.00
C PRO A 18 34.35 -9.45 -24.08
N GLN A 19 33.04 -9.66 -24.26
CA GLN A 19 32.08 -8.57 -24.18
C GLN A 19 32.20 -7.97 -22.77
N ARG A 20 32.53 -6.68 -22.74
CA ARG A 20 32.57 -5.84 -21.54
C ARG A 20 31.31 -6.13 -20.73
N THR A 21 31.50 -6.63 -19.51
CA THR A 21 30.42 -6.73 -18.52
C THR A 21 29.73 -5.38 -18.45
N GLU A 22 28.46 -5.35 -18.86
CA GLU A 22 27.60 -4.21 -18.58
C GLU A 22 27.37 -4.23 -17.08
N GLU A 23 28.15 -3.42 -16.35
CA GLU A 23 27.77 -2.99 -15.01
C GLU A 23 26.43 -2.27 -15.14
N GLN A 24 25.35 -3.01 -14.98
CA GLN A 24 24.04 -2.47 -14.69
C GLN A 24 24.16 -1.76 -13.35
N GLY A 25 24.54 -0.49 -13.41
CA GLY A 25 24.64 0.37 -12.26
C GLY A 25 23.32 0.30 -11.51
N ALA A 26 23.38 -0.22 -10.29
CA ALA A 26 22.26 -0.17 -9.38
C ALA A 26 21.93 1.31 -9.17
N VAL A 27 20.91 1.79 -9.90
CA VAL A 27 20.33 3.11 -9.66
C VAL A 27 19.87 3.11 -8.22
N THR A 28 20.64 3.78 -7.36
CA THR A 28 20.23 4.08 -5.99
C THR A 28 18.98 4.93 -6.11
N ALA A 29 17.82 4.28 -6.02
CA ALA A 29 16.54 4.95 -6.08
C ALA A 29 16.56 6.04 -5.02
N GLU A 30 16.52 7.30 -5.46
CA GLU A 30 16.55 8.44 -4.58
C GLU A 30 15.33 8.31 -3.67
N MET A 31 15.54 8.05 -2.38
CA MET A 31 14.49 7.64 -1.46
C MET A 31 13.68 8.86 -1.01
N VAL A 32 12.95 9.44 -1.95
CA VAL A 32 12.10 10.61 -1.73
C VAL A 32 10.87 10.17 -0.93
N LEU A 33 10.61 10.88 0.17
CA LEU A 33 9.56 10.55 1.14
C LEU A 33 8.15 10.51 0.53
N ILE A 34 7.87 11.39 -0.44
CA ILE A 34 6.54 11.52 -1.06
C ILE A 34 6.16 10.29 -1.92
N PRO A 35 6.99 9.82 -2.87
CA PRO A 35 6.81 8.52 -3.51
C PRO A 35 6.68 7.36 -2.52
N LEU A 36 7.52 7.30 -1.47
CA LEU A 36 7.46 6.20 -0.50
C LEU A 36 6.11 6.11 0.24
N ILE A 37 5.57 7.27 0.68
CA ILE A 37 4.25 7.34 1.33
C ILE A 37 3.14 6.97 0.35
N ARG A 38 3.24 7.42 -0.91
CA ARG A 38 2.32 7.02 -1.98
C ARG A 38 2.38 5.51 -2.21
N ASP A 39 3.55 4.89 -2.32
CA ASP A 39 3.69 3.44 -2.55
C ASP A 39 3.21 2.59 -1.36
N TYR A 40 3.19 3.14 -0.15
CA TYR A 40 2.57 2.50 1.01
C TYR A 40 1.04 2.54 0.91
N ILE A 41 0.45 3.72 0.66
CA ILE A 41 -0.99 3.91 0.56
C ILE A 41 -1.58 3.26 -0.71
N ASP A 42 -0.80 3.20 -1.81
CA ASP A 42 -1.18 2.49 -3.03
C ASP A 42 -1.38 0.99 -2.75
N ARG A 43 -0.46 0.34 -2.02
CA ARG A 43 -0.62 -1.07 -1.62
C ARG A 43 -1.83 -1.27 -0.71
N MET A 44 -1.94 -0.46 0.35
CA MET A 44 -3.09 -0.44 1.27
C MET A 44 -4.45 -0.37 0.56
N LEU A 45 -4.55 0.40 -0.52
CA LEU A 45 -5.79 0.58 -1.29
C LEU A 45 -5.97 -0.41 -2.45
N GLN A 46 -4.89 -1.03 -2.94
CA GLN A 46 -4.92 -2.04 -4.01
C GLN A 46 -5.32 -3.43 -3.49
N ASP A 47 -4.91 -3.78 -2.27
CA ASP A 47 -5.22 -5.09 -1.65
C ASP A 47 -6.72 -5.26 -1.32
N ILE A 48 -7.50 -4.19 -1.43
CA ILE A 48 -8.93 -4.13 -1.09
C ILE A 48 -9.73 -3.77 -2.33
N SER A 49 -10.55 -4.69 -2.85
CA SER A 49 -11.37 -4.47 -4.05
C SER A 49 -12.77 -3.91 -3.74
N GLY A 50 -13.30 -3.08 -4.65
CA GLY A 50 -14.66 -2.55 -4.59
C GLY A 50 -14.75 -1.19 -3.89
N MET A 51 -15.98 -0.78 -3.55
CA MET A 51 -16.27 0.56 -3.03
C MET A 51 -15.71 0.77 -1.61
N LYS A 52 -14.73 1.66 -1.49
CA LYS A 52 -13.99 1.94 -0.26
C LYS A 52 -14.38 3.28 0.37
N VAL A 53 -14.34 3.30 1.70
CA VAL A 53 -14.35 4.51 2.54
C VAL A 53 -13.01 4.60 3.25
N LEU A 54 -12.30 5.71 3.12
CA LEU A 54 -11.02 5.94 3.77
C LEU A 54 -11.23 6.75 5.06
N ILE A 55 -11.00 6.11 6.20
CA ILE A 55 -11.20 6.69 7.53
C ILE A 55 -9.85 7.06 8.13
N LEU A 56 -9.69 8.35 8.46
CA LEU A 56 -8.40 8.95 8.82
C LEU A 56 -8.45 9.64 10.19
N ASP A 57 -7.29 9.84 10.80
CA ASP A 57 -7.13 10.73 11.95
C ASP A 57 -6.58 12.09 11.50
N PRO A 58 -6.67 13.15 12.33
CA PRO A 58 -6.26 14.50 11.92
C PRO A 58 -4.83 14.65 11.40
N GLN A 59 -3.90 13.74 11.72
CA GLN A 59 -2.55 13.75 11.12
C GLN A 59 -2.46 12.90 9.86
N THR A 60 -3.13 11.73 9.80
CA THR A 60 -3.11 10.92 8.57
C THR A 60 -3.90 11.57 7.43
N VAL A 61 -4.91 12.40 7.72
CA VAL A 61 -5.50 13.35 6.75
C VAL A 61 -4.43 14.23 6.10
N GLY A 62 -3.51 14.80 6.91
CA GLY A 62 -2.42 15.63 6.42
C GLY A 62 -1.40 14.86 5.58
N MET A 63 -1.15 13.59 5.89
CA MET A 63 -0.28 12.73 5.07
C MET A 63 -0.92 12.42 3.72
N VAL A 64 -2.18 11.97 3.71
CA VAL A 64 -2.93 11.58 2.51
C VAL A 64 -3.14 12.78 1.58
N SER A 65 -3.48 13.96 2.10
CA SER A 65 -3.76 15.16 1.28
C SER A 65 -2.53 15.73 0.56
N VAL A 66 -1.32 15.46 1.06
CA VAL A 66 -0.06 15.84 0.38
C VAL A 66 0.27 14.88 -0.77
N VAL A 67 -0.14 13.61 -0.68
CA VAL A 67 0.22 12.58 -1.69
C VAL A 67 -0.89 12.25 -2.71
N TYR A 68 -2.16 12.57 -2.45
CA TYR A 68 -3.28 12.35 -3.38
C TYR A 68 -4.23 13.54 -3.51
N SER A 69 -4.70 13.76 -4.74
CA SER A 69 -5.93 14.53 -4.98
C SER A 69 -7.18 13.67 -4.78
N GLN A 70 -8.34 14.30 -4.63
CA GLN A 70 -9.64 13.60 -4.59
C GLN A 70 -9.88 12.74 -5.84
N SER A 71 -9.43 13.19 -7.02
CA SER A 71 -9.52 12.41 -8.25
C SER A 71 -8.62 11.18 -8.27
N ASP A 72 -7.51 11.18 -7.53
CA ASP A 72 -6.64 10.01 -7.40
C ASP A 72 -7.24 8.97 -6.46
N LEU A 73 -7.89 9.40 -5.38
CA LEU A 73 -8.63 8.54 -4.46
C LEU A 73 -9.85 7.90 -5.16
N LEU A 74 -10.62 8.67 -5.93
CA LEU A 74 -11.74 8.14 -6.72
C LEU A 74 -11.29 7.11 -7.77
N ARG A 75 -10.13 7.31 -8.43
CA ARG A 75 -9.53 6.32 -9.34
C ARG A 75 -9.05 5.03 -8.64
N LYS A 76 -8.96 5.05 -7.31
CA LYS A 76 -8.69 3.90 -6.44
C LYS A 76 -9.96 3.37 -5.76
N GLU A 77 -11.14 3.69 -6.29
CA GLU A 77 -12.45 3.29 -5.74
C GLU A 77 -12.72 3.78 -4.31
N VAL A 78 -12.01 4.82 -3.84
CA VAL A 78 -12.30 5.50 -2.57
C VAL A 78 -13.32 6.60 -2.83
N PHE A 79 -14.56 6.40 -2.40
CA PHE A 79 -15.69 7.31 -2.69
C PHE A 79 -15.96 8.32 -1.58
N LEU A 80 -15.58 7.98 -0.35
CA LEU A 80 -15.74 8.83 0.82
C LEU A 80 -14.43 8.85 1.61
N VAL A 81 -14.07 10.03 2.09
CA VAL A 81 -13.00 10.24 3.07
C VAL A 81 -13.64 10.90 4.28
N GLU A 82 -13.58 10.26 5.44
CA GLU A 82 -14.14 10.78 6.70
C GLU A 82 -13.10 10.72 7.82
N THR A 83 -13.26 11.56 8.85
CA THR A 83 -12.42 11.43 10.04
C THR A 83 -12.96 10.33 10.95
N VAL A 84 -12.08 9.74 11.76
CA VAL A 84 -12.46 8.75 12.77
C VAL A 84 -13.46 9.32 13.80
N ASP A 85 -13.47 10.64 14.01
CA ASP A 85 -14.43 11.35 14.85
C ASP A 85 -15.81 11.48 14.19
N ASP A 86 -15.87 11.86 12.90
CA ASP A 86 -17.12 11.92 12.13
C ASP A 86 -17.76 10.53 11.97
N ALA A 87 -16.92 9.51 11.76
CA ALA A 87 -17.31 8.12 11.61
C ALA A 87 -17.94 7.52 12.88
N SER A 88 -17.57 8.03 14.06
CA SER A 88 -18.22 7.71 15.34
C SER A 88 -19.62 8.31 15.48
N SER A 89 -19.91 9.41 14.76
CA SER A 89 -21.14 10.20 14.94
C SER A 89 -22.27 9.81 14.01
N SER A 90 -21.96 9.35 12.81
CA SER A 90 -22.95 9.09 11.76
C SER A 90 -23.57 7.69 11.91
N ARG A 91 -24.91 7.61 11.90
CA ARG A 91 -25.68 6.36 12.03
C ARG A 91 -26.15 5.76 10.69
N ALA A 92 -25.75 6.35 9.57
CA ALA A 92 -26.03 5.77 8.25
C ALA A 92 -25.28 4.45 8.11
N SER A 93 -26.02 3.36 7.93
CA SER A 93 -25.49 2.06 7.56
C SER A 93 -25.02 2.08 6.11
N MET A 94 -23.77 1.68 5.91
CA MET A 94 -23.10 1.62 4.62
C MET A 94 -22.62 0.18 4.35
N ALA A 95 -23.52 -0.78 4.56
CA ALA A 95 -23.27 -2.24 4.47
C ALA A 95 -22.92 -2.77 3.07
N HIS A 96 -22.61 -1.91 2.10
CA HIS A 96 -22.05 -2.27 0.78
C HIS A 96 -20.65 -1.67 0.58
N LEU A 97 -20.13 -0.92 1.56
CA LEU A 97 -18.83 -0.28 1.53
C LEU A 97 -17.85 -1.01 2.46
N LYS A 98 -16.58 -0.99 2.07
CA LYS A 98 -15.45 -1.47 2.87
C LYS A 98 -14.76 -0.28 3.54
N ALA A 99 -14.57 -0.34 4.85
CA ALA A 99 -13.85 0.69 5.59
C ALA A 99 -12.36 0.39 5.61
N VAL A 100 -11.56 1.35 5.15
CA VAL A 100 -10.10 1.35 5.20
C VAL A 100 -9.67 2.38 6.23
N TYR A 101 -9.23 1.93 7.40
CA TYR A 101 -8.76 2.82 8.46
C TYR A 101 -7.25 3.02 8.30
N PHE A 102 -6.79 4.25 8.13
CA PHE A 102 -5.36 4.58 8.21
C PHE A 102 -5.10 5.57 9.35
N LEU A 103 -4.61 5.04 10.47
CA LEU A 103 -4.58 5.72 11.77
C LEU A 103 -3.23 5.59 12.47
N ARG A 104 -2.87 6.52 13.35
CA ARG A 104 -1.74 6.34 14.28
C ARG A 104 -2.11 5.34 15.40
N PRO A 105 -1.15 4.57 15.98
CA PRO A 105 -1.40 3.66 17.12
C PRO A 105 -1.61 4.39 18.47
N SER A 106 -2.41 5.46 18.47
CA SER A 106 -2.77 6.26 19.65
C SER A 106 -3.84 5.56 20.50
N SER A 107 -3.79 5.73 21.82
CA SER A 107 -4.84 5.26 22.73
C SER A 107 -6.22 5.84 22.40
N ASP A 108 -6.29 7.07 21.89
CA ASP A 108 -7.55 7.69 21.43
C ASP A 108 -8.11 6.96 20.20
N ASN A 109 -7.28 6.76 19.16
CA ASN A 109 -7.66 6.02 17.95
C ASN A 109 -8.13 4.59 18.28
N VAL A 110 -7.45 3.88 19.19
CA VAL A 110 -7.87 2.54 19.64
C VAL A 110 -9.21 2.56 20.38
N GLN A 111 -9.47 3.57 21.22
CA GLN A 111 -10.78 3.73 21.87
C GLN A 111 -11.91 4.11 20.90
N LYS A 112 -11.61 4.81 19.81
CA LYS A 112 -12.58 5.11 18.74
C LYS A 112 -12.85 3.88 17.89
N LEU A 113 -11.81 3.16 17.46
CA LEU A 113 -11.93 1.87 16.76
C LEU A 113 -12.76 0.87 17.57
N ARG A 114 -12.48 0.67 18.86
CA ARG A 114 -13.29 -0.19 19.73
C ARG A 114 -14.79 0.14 19.68
N ARG A 115 -15.15 1.44 19.67
CA ARG A 115 -16.54 1.88 19.54
C ARG A 115 -17.13 1.54 18.16
N HIS A 116 -16.35 1.69 17.10
CA HIS A 116 -16.79 1.32 15.75
C HIS A 116 -16.97 -0.19 15.59
N LEU A 117 -16.08 -1.01 16.15
CA LEU A 117 -16.16 -2.47 16.09
C LEU A 117 -17.35 -3.03 16.87
N SER A 118 -17.69 -2.43 18.02
CA SER A 118 -18.90 -2.78 18.77
C SER A 118 -20.23 -2.43 18.08
N ALA A 119 -20.20 -1.56 17.05
CA ALA A 119 -21.37 -1.10 16.31
C ALA A 119 -21.01 -0.82 14.84
N PRO A 120 -20.66 -1.86 14.07
CA PRO A 120 -20.09 -1.71 12.74
C PRO A 120 -21.12 -1.13 11.77
N ARG A 121 -20.63 -0.23 10.91
CA ARG A 121 -21.44 0.49 9.91
C ARG A 121 -21.17 0.03 8.48
N PHE A 122 -20.14 -0.78 8.29
CA PHE A 122 -19.54 -1.20 7.03
C PHE A 122 -19.56 -2.72 6.94
N ALA A 123 -19.50 -3.28 5.73
CA ALA A 123 -19.48 -4.74 5.56
C ALA A 123 -18.16 -5.37 6.02
N GLU A 124 -17.06 -4.68 5.73
CA GLU A 124 -15.70 -5.15 6.01
C GLU A 124 -14.89 -3.97 6.58
N CYS A 125 -14.02 -4.26 7.54
CA CYS A 125 -13.09 -3.31 8.13
C CYS A 125 -11.64 -3.78 7.90
N HIS A 126 -10.79 -2.91 7.38
CA HIS A 126 -9.36 -3.15 7.20
C HIS A 126 -8.60 -2.08 7.98
N LEU A 127 -7.74 -2.50 8.92
CA LEU A 127 -7.05 -1.61 9.85
C LEU A 127 -5.57 -1.47 9.47
N PHE A 128 -5.12 -0.26 9.19
CA PHE A 128 -3.73 0.05 8.87
C PHE A 128 -3.20 1.10 9.84
N PHE A 129 -2.12 0.77 10.52
CA PHE A 129 -1.47 1.67 11.47
C PHE A 129 -0.23 2.32 10.87
N SER A 130 -0.07 3.63 11.07
CA SER A 130 1.09 4.37 10.57
C SER A 130 2.41 4.01 11.30
N ASN A 131 2.34 3.21 12.35
CA ASN A 131 3.47 2.72 13.15
C ASN A 131 2.99 1.52 14.00
N ILE A 132 3.92 0.80 14.63
CA ILE A 132 3.68 -0.44 15.38
C ILE A 132 2.59 -0.25 16.45
N LEU A 133 1.51 -1.04 16.33
CA LEU A 133 0.50 -1.21 17.36
C LEU A 133 0.99 -2.21 18.42
N LYS A 134 0.81 -1.91 19.72
CA LYS A 134 1.27 -2.79 20.80
C LYS A 134 0.34 -3.99 20.97
N ILE A 135 0.88 -5.15 21.37
CA ILE A 135 0.11 -6.39 21.61
C ILE A 135 -1.14 -6.16 22.50
N PRO A 136 -1.10 -5.43 23.62
CA PRO A 136 -2.31 -5.18 24.42
C PRO A 136 -3.38 -4.34 23.72
N GLN A 137 -2.98 -3.47 22.77
CA GLN A 137 -3.94 -2.72 21.95
C GLN A 137 -4.58 -3.62 20.89
N ILE A 138 -3.83 -4.57 20.33
CA ILE A 138 -4.37 -5.59 19.41
C ILE A 138 -5.40 -6.47 20.13
N GLN A 139 -5.08 -6.93 21.35
CA GLN A 139 -6.02 -7.70 22.19
C GLN A 139 -7.32 -6.93 22.44
N VAL A 140 -7.24 -5.67 22.86
CA VAL A 140 -8.43 -4.82 23.08
C VAL A 140 -9.28 -4.63 21.82
N LEU A 141 -8.67 -4.59 20.62
CA LEU A 141 -9.42 -4.53 19.36
C LEU A 141 -10.08 -5.87 19.03
N ALA A 142 -9.38 -7.00 19.20
CA ALA A 142 -9.92 -8.33 18.98
C ALA A 142 -11.10 -8.64 19.93
N ASP A 143 -10.97 -8.31 21.22
CA ASP A 143 -12.04 -8.44 22.22
C ASP A 143 -13.26 -7.55 21.92
N SER A 144 -13.14 -6.60 20.98
CA SER A 144 -14.20 -5.65 20.60
C SER A 144 -14.85 -5.94 19.24
N ASP A 145 -14.32 -6.90 18.47
CA ASP A 145 -14.85 -7.27 17.14
C ASP A 145 -15.88 -8.41 17.24
N GLU A 146 -16.94 -8.17 18.01
CA GLU A 146 -18.00 -9.16 18.29
C GLU A 146 -18.77 -9.61 17.02
N GLN A 147 -18.59 -8.90 15.89
CA GLN A 147 -19.26 -9.18 14.61
C GLN A 147 -18.29 -9.67 13.52
N GLU A 148 -17.03 -9.95 13.88
CA GLU A 148 -15.98 -10.49 12.99
C GLU A 148 -15.81 -9.69 11.68
N VAL A 149 -15.94 -8.36 11.75
CA VAL A 149 -15.87 -7.49 10.56
C VAL A 149 -14.44 -7.15 10.16
N VAL A 150 -13.44 -7.33 11.05
CA VAL A 150 -12.04 -7.02 10.74
C VAL A 150 -11.42 -8.09 9.87
N GLN A 151 -11.18 -7.74 8.60
CA GLN A 151 -10.58 -8.65 7.61
C GLN A 151 -9.05 -8.66 7.66
N GLN A 152 -8.42 -7.55 8.05
CA GLN A 152 -6.96 -7.46 8.20
C GLN A 152 -6.51 -6.35 9.15
N ILE A 153 -5.32 -6.52 9.72
CA ILE A 153 -4.59 -5.53 10.53
C ILE A 153 -3.13 -5.48 10.04
N GLN A 154 -2.60 -4.28 9.75
CA GLN A 154 -1.22 -4.02 9.35
C GLN A 154 -0.60 -2.85 10.14
#